data_AF-A0A1V6K809-F1
#
_entry.id   AF-A0A1V6K809-F1
#
_cell.length_a   1.000
_cell.length_b   1.000
_cell.length_c   1.000
_cell.angle_alpha   90.00
_cell.angle_beta   90.00
_cell.angle_gamma   90.00
#
_symmetry.space_group_name_H-M   'P 1'
#
loop_
_entity.id
_entity.type
_entity.pdbx_description
1 polymer ?
#
loop_
_entity_poly.entity_id
_entity_poly.type
_entity_poly.pdbx_seq_one_letter_code
_entity_poly.pdbx_strand_id
1 'polypeptide(L)'
;MGSEETDTVAQEIMATLDTLFLAEKRARLQVSALEDRQYALATTFRMVQEMEADSAIEEALSGFGFGYYTVDDDAELWISEEYGLMVFLSFTAPDGRYYNYRIVSFDVIGGDGEEAG
;
A
#
# COMPACT_ATOMS: atom_id res chain seq x y z
N MET A 1 -15.54 -7.57 -14.84
CA MET A 1 -16.22 -7.72 -13.54
C MET A 1 -17.32 -6.67 -13.43
N GLY A 2 -18.36 -6.90 -12.63
CA GLY A 2 -19.43 -5.90 -12.40
C GLY A 2 -18.97 -4.82 -11.42
N SER A 3 -19.46 -3.58 -11.58
CA SER A 3 -19.03 -2.41 -10.78
C SER A 3 -19.14 -2.61 -9.26
N GLU A 4 -20.08 -3.45 -8.81
CA GLU A 4 -20.32 -3.76 -7.38
C GLU A 4 -19.22 -4.64 -6.78
N GLU A 5 -18.62 -5.53 -7.57
CA GLU A 5 -17.53 -6.42 -7.13
C GLU A 5 -16.24 -5.62 -6.98
N THR A 6 -15.92 -4.78 -7.98
CA THR A 6 -14.78 -3.86 -7.92
C THR A 6 -14.88 -2.88 -6.74
N ASP A 7 -16.08 -2.36 -6.44
CA ASP A 7 -16.28 -1.47 -5.28
C ASP A 7 -16.05 -2.21 -3.95
N THR A 8 -16.54 -3.44 -3.84
CA THR A 8 -16.32 -4.28 -2.65
C THR A 8 -14.84 -4.54 -2.42
N VAL A 9 -14.11 -4.96 -3.46
CA VAL A 9 -12.66 -5.20 -3.40
C VAL A 9 -11.91 -3.91 -3.05
N ALA A 10 -12.29 -2.78 -3.65
CA ALA A 10 -11.70 -1.50 -3.29
C ALA A 10 -11.92 -1.16 -1.80
N GLN A 11 -13.11 -1.40 -1.25
CA GLN A 11 -13.38 -1.20 0.18
C GLN A 11 -12.56 -2.11 1.08
N GLU A 12 -12.38 -3.38 0.71
CA GLU A 12 -11.54 -4.32 1.46
C GLU A 12 -10.06 -3.91 1.46
N ILE A 13 -9.55 -3.44 0.32
CA ILE A 13 -8.19 -2.90 0.22
C ILE A 13 -8.06 -1.65 1.09
N MET A 14 -9.03 -0.71 1.05
CA MET A 14 -9.02 0.47 1.91
C MET A 14 -8.97 0.11 3.40
N ALA A 15 -9.80 -0.84 3.84
CA ALA A 15 -9.83 -1.28 5.23
C ALA A 15 -8.52 -1.95 5.67
N THR A 16 -7.92 -2.73 4.76
CA THR A 16 -6.64 -3.41 5.01
C THR A 16 -5.50 -2.40 5.13
N LEU A 17 -5.39 -1.48 4.17
CA LEU A 17 -4.38 -0.42 4.19
C LEU A 17 -4.54 0.51 5.41
N ASP A 18 -5.75 0.92 5.77
CA ASP A 18 -6.00 1.74 6.97
C ASP A 18 -5.52 1.02 8.25
N THR A 19 -5.80 -0.28 8.35
CA THR A 19 -5.35 -1.10 9.49
C THR A 19 -3.82 -1.18 9.56
N LEU A 20 -3.16 -1.40 8.42
CA LEU A 20 -1.69 -1.45 8.34
C LEU A 20 -1.06 -0.12 8.71
N PHE A 21 -1.55 1.00 8.16
CA PHE A 21 -1.04 2.33 8.48
C PHE A 21 -1.31 2.74 9.93
N LEU A 22 -2.44 2.33 10.49
CA LEU A 22 -2.72 2.53 11.92
C LEU A 22 -1.73 1.74 12.80
N ALA A 23 -1.43 0.49 12.42
CA ALA A 23 -0.45 -0.34 13.12
C ALA A 23 0.95 0.28 13.05
N GLU A 24 1.38 0.73 11.87
CA GLU A 24 2.65 1.42 11.68
C GLU A 24 2.72 2.68 12.52
N LYS A 25 1.70 3.55 12.48
CA LYS A 25 1.65 4.78 13.27
C LYS A 25 1.79 4.50 14.77
N ARG A 26 1.13 3.43 15.27
CA ARG A 26 1.27 3.02 16.68
C ARG A 26 2.67 2.52 16.98
N ALA A 27 3.24 1.72 16.09
CA ALA A 27 4.57 1.18 16.26
C ALA A 27 5.62 2.32 16.29
N ARG A 28 5.46 3.36 15.46
CA ARG A 28 6.33 4.55 15.48
C ARG A 28 6.25 5.31 16.79
N LEU A 29 5.05 5.50 17.33
CA LEU A 29 4.90 6.13 18.64
C LEU A 29 5.65 5.36 19.74
N GLN A 30 5.73 4.02 19.63
CA GLN A 30 6.54 3.21 20.53
C GLN A 30 8.04 3.44 20.32
N VAL A 31 8.50 3.51 19.07
CA VAL A 31 9.91 3.83 18.74
C VAL A 31 10.29 5.20 19.24
N SER A 32 9.50 6.25 18.98
CA SER A 32 9.78 7.60 19.48
C SER A 32 9.81 7.66 21.01
N ALA A 33 8.95 6.90 21.69
CA ALA A 33 9.00 6.79 23.15
C ALA A 33 10.25 6.05 23.67
N LEU A 34 10.82 5.11 22.89
CA LEU A 34 12.10 4.47 23.19
C LEU A 34 13.28 5.40 22.93
N GLU A 35 13.22 6.21 21.86
CA GLU A 35 14.23 7.22 21.53
C GLU A 35 14.28 8.34 22.59
N ASP A 36 13.12 8.83 23.06
CA ASP A 36 13.03 9.82 24.13
C ASP A 36 13.69 9.33 25.43
N ARG A 37 13.56 8.03 25.71
CA ARG A 37 14.21 7.36 26.84
C ARG A 37 15.68 6.98 26.59
N GLN A 38 16.24 7.37 25.44
CA GLN A 38 17.60 7.04 25.01
C GLN A 38 17.89 5.54 25.06
N TYR A 39 16.90 4.72 24.70
CA TYR A 39 17.05 3.28 24.70
C TYR A 39 18.02 2.85 23.60
N ALA A 40 19.07 2.11 23.97
CA ALA A 40 20.17 1.74 23.06
C ALA A 40 19.71 0.97 21.80
N LEU A 41 18.57 0.29 21.86
CA LEU A 41 18.02 -0.49 20.74
C LEU A 41 16.94 0.25 19.94
N ALA A 42 16.62 1.50 20.26
CA ALA A 42 15.55 2.24 19.56
C ALA A 42 15.76 2.27 18.04
N THR A 43 17.02 2.42 17.59
CA THR A 43 17.42 2.32 16.18
C THR A 43 17.11 0.94 15.58
N THR A 44 17.39 -0.14 16.30
CA THR A 44 17.10 -1.51 15.83
C THR A 44 15.58 -1.74 15.73
N PHE A 45 14.81 -1.28 16.71
CA PHE A 45 13.35 -1.37 16.67
C PHE A 45 12.77 -0.59 15.49
N ARG A 46 13.31 0.59 15.18
CA ARG A 46 12.91 1.37 14.00
C ARG A 46 13.14 0.60 12.71
N MET A 47 14.35 0.06 12.51
CA MET A 47 14.70 -0.69 11.29
C MET A 47 13.83 -1.94 11.09
N VAL A 48 13.57 -2.70 12.15
CA VAL A 48 12.71 -3.89 12.08
C VAL A 48 11.27 -3.50 11.73
N GLN A 49 10.75 -2.46 12.36
CA GLN A 49 9.40 -1.98 12.09
C GLN A 49 9.22 -1.45 10.66
N GLU A 50 10.21 -0.74 10.13
CA GLU A 50 10.17 -0.27 8.73
C GLU A 50 10.12 -1.44 7.76
N MET A 51 10.91 -2.50 7.99
CA MET A 51 10.84 -3.73 7.20
C MET A 51 9.50 -4.47 7.34
N GLU A 52 8.96 -4.55 8.56
CA GLU A 52 7.68 -5.23 8.81
C GLU A 52 6.51 -4.50 8.13
N ALA A 53 6.51 -3.17 8.14
CA ALA A 53 5.47 -2.38 7.46
C ALA A 53 5.52 -2.57 5.94
N ASP A 54 6.71 -2.52 5.36
CA ASP A 54 6.95 -2.70 3.93
C ASP A 54 6.51 -4.11 3.47
N SER A 55 6.94 -5.15 4.20
CA SER A 55 6.54 -6.54 3.95
C SER A 55 5.03 -6.75 4.07
N ALA A 56 4.38 -6.16 5.09
CA ALA A 56 2.95 -6.35 5.29
C ALA A 56 2.10 -5.69 4.19
N ILE A 57 2.55 -4.57 3.63
CA ILE A 57 1.89 -3.92 2.48
C ILE A 57 2.04 -4.77 1.23
N GLU A 58 3.25 -5.26 0.96
CA GLU A 58 3.52 -6.16 -0.17
C GLU A 58 2.69 -7.44 -0.09
N GLU A 59 2.68 -8.11 1.07
CA GLU A 59 1.91 -9.34 1.29
C GLU A 59 0.41 -9.11 1.12
N ALA A 60 -0.12 -8.00 1.65
CA ALA A 60 -1.52 -7.66 1.51
C ALA A 60 -1.91 -7.44 0.04
N LEU A 61 -1.21 -6.56 -0.67
CA LEU A 61 -1.54 -6.21 -2.05
C LEU A 61 -1.31 -7.37 -3.02
N SER A 62 -0.23 -8.14 -2.83
CA SER A 62 0.01 -9.37 -3.60
C SER A 62 -1.08 -10.42 -3.34
N GLY A 63 -1.59 -10.49 -2.11
CA GLY A 63 -2.74 -11.35 -1.76
C GLY A 63 -4.02 -10.99 -2.49
N PHE A 64 -4.21 -9.71 -2.84
CA PHE A 64 -5.28 -9.22 -3.70
C PHE A 64 -4.93 -9.28 -5.21
N GLY A 65 -3.84 -9.94 -5.59
CA GLY A 65 -3.46 -10.10 -6.99
C GLY A 65 -2.90 -8.83 -7.65
N PHE A 66 -2.43 -7.85 -6.88
CA PHE A 66 -1.77 -6.68 -7.44
C PHE A 66 -0.31 -6.99 -7.80
N GLY A 67 0.11 -6.56 -8.99
CA GLY A 67 1.53 -6.51 -9.36
C GLY A 67 2.17 -5.20 -8.89
N TYR A 68 3.41 -5.28 -8.40
CA TYR A 68 4.22 -4.13 -8.00
C TYR A 68 4.90 -3.47 -9.20
N TYR A 69 4.87 -2.14 -9.23
CA TYR A 69 5.51 -1.28 -10.22
C TYR A 69 6.21 -0.11 -9.51
N THR A 70 7.52 0.02 -9.72
CA THR A 70 8.30 1.15 -9.22
C THR A 70 8.01 2.40 -10.05
N VAL A 71 7.60 3.50 -9.39
CA VAL A 71 7.33 4.79 -10.06
C VAL A 71 8.38 5.83 -9.70
N ASP A 72 8.64 6.02 -8.41
CA ASP A 72 9.63 6.98 -7.90
C ASP A 72 10.26 6.45 -6.60
N ASP A 73 11.25 7.16 -6.06
CA ASP A 73 11.95 6.77 -4.82
C ASP A 73 11.03 6.93 -3.59
N ASP A 74 10.01 7.79 -3.70
CA ASP A 74 9.01 8.07 -2.65
C ASP A 74 7.56 7.67 -3.02
N ALA A 75 7.40 6.94 -4.13
CA ALA A 75 6.09 6.51 -4.62
C ALA A 75 6.10 5.10 -5.23
N GLU A 76 5.07 4.33 -4.88
CA GLU A 76 4.86 2.95 -5.30
C GLU A 76 3.53 2.82 -6.04
N LEU A 77 3.51 1.99 -7.07
CA LEU A 77 2.32 1.71 -7.85
C LEU A 77 2.01 0.23 -7.87
N TRP A 78 0.75 -0.09 -7.62
CA TRP A 78 0.26 -1.45 -7.62
C TRP A 78 -0.91 -1.53 -8.58
N ILE A 79 -0.89 -2.50 -9.49
CA ILE A 79 -1.94 -2.65 -10.52
C ILE A 79 -2.48 -4.08 -10.48
N SER A 80 -3.80 -4.20 -10.39
CA SER A 80 -4.52 -5.46 -10.61
C SER A 80 -5.34 -5.35 -11.88
N GLU A 81 -4.92 -6.07 -12.92
CA GLU A 81 -5.70 -6.21 -14.16
C GLU A 81 -6.95 -7.07 -13.94
N GLU A 82 -6.93 -7.98 -12.97
CA GLU A 82 -8.07 -8.81 -12.61
C GLU A 82 -9.27 -7.95 -12.16
N TYR A 83 -9.00 -6.98 -11.27
CA TYR A 83 -10.03 -6.11 -10.71
C TYR A 83 -10.19 -4.78 -11.44
N GLY A 84 -9.30 -4.46 -12.38
CA GLY A 84 -9.23 -3.14 -13.02
C GLY A 84 -8.94 -2.03 -11.99
N LEU A 85 -8.05 -2.31 -11.03
CA LEU A 85 -7.75 -1.41 -9.91
C LEU A 85 -6.27 -1.04 -9.88
N MET A 86 -6.02 0.21 -9.53
CA MET A 86 -4.69 0.78 -9.39
C MET A 86 -4.58 1.45 -8.02
N VAL A 87 -3.58 1.05 -7.24
CA VAL A 87 -3.30 1.61 -5.91
C VAL A 87 -1.96 2.35 -6.00
N PHE A 88 -2.03 3.66 -5.80
CA PHE A 88 -0.86 4.50 -5.64
C PHE A 88 -0.57 4.65 -4.16
N LEU A 89 0.65 4.32 -3.74
CA LEU A 89 1.16 4.63 -2.41
C LEU A 89 2.23 5.70 -2.57
N SER A 90 2.19 6.70 -1.70
CA SER A 90 3.20 7.76 -1.64
C SER A 90 3.61 7.94 -0.20
N PHE A 91 4.89 8.20 0.04
CA PHE A 91 5.38 8.43 1.39
C PHE A 91 6.25 9.68 1.47
N THR A 92 6.03 10.48 2.50
CA THR A 92 6.89 11.65 2.74
C THR A 92 8.03 11.24 3.67
N ALA A 93 9.29 11.35 3.23
CA ALA A 93 10.46 10.87 3.98
C ALA A 93 11.10 11.81 5.04
N PRO A 94 10.95 13.16 5.07
CA PRO A 94 11.83 14.02 5.88
C PRO A 94 11.69 13.83 7.40
N ASP A 95 10.58 13.29 7.89
CA ASP A 95 10.33 12.98 9.32
C ASP A 95 9.78 11.56 9.54
N GLY A 96 9.97 10.67 8.55
CA GLY A 96 9.47 9.29 8.52
C GLY A 96 8.33 9.07 7.51
N ARG A 97 8.28 7.89 6.87
CA ARG A 97 7.38 7.57 5.75
C ARG A 97 5.89 7.73 6.12
N TYR A 98 5.24 8.84 5.79
CA TYR A 98 3.78 8.92 5.95
C TYR A 98 3.10 8.38 4.71
N TYR A 99 2.60 7.14 4.79
CA TYR A 99 1.88 6.53 3.69
C TYR A 99 0.55 7.25 3.45
N ASN A 100 0.42 7.76 2.23
CA ASN A 100 -0.84 8.20 1.65
C ASN A 100 -1.15 7.28 0.48
N TYR A 101 -2.41 6.86 0.38
CA TYR A 101 -2.83 5.98 -0.70
C TYR A 101 -3.95 6.59 -1.52
N ARG A 102 -4.00 6.21 -2.79
CA ARG A 102 -5.10 6.53 -3.70
C ARG A 102 -5.44 5.30 -4.52
N ILE A 103 -6.70 4.89 -4.47
CA ILE A 103 -7.24 3.80 -5.29
C ILE A 103 -7.99 4.41 -6.48
N VAL A 104 -7.72 3.90 -7.67
CA VAL A 104 -8.34 4.33 -8.92
C VAL A 104 -8.79 3.09 -9.69
N SER A 105 -10.04 3.07 -10.14
CA SER A 105 -10.51 2.07 -11.07
C SER A 105 -10.20 2.47 -12.51
N PHE A 106 -9.87 1.50 -13.35
CA PHE A 106 -9.63 1.69 -14.77
C PHE A 106 -10.28 0.56 -15.56
N ASP A 107 -10.68 0.88 -16.79
CA ASP A 107 -11.23 -0.11 -17.72
C ASP A 107 -10.06 -0.82 -18.41
N VAL A 108 -9.98 -2.14 -18.26
CA VAL A 108 -9.02 -2.96 -18.99
C VAL A 108 -9.57 -3.15 -20.40
N ILE A 109 -9.10 -2.33 -21.35
CA ILE A 109 -9.42 -2.53 -22.76
C ILE A 109 -8.65 -3.77 -23.23
N GLY A 110 -9.22 -4.95 -23.00
CA GLY A 110 -8.82 -6.18 -23.66
C GLY A 110 -9.00 -5.98 -25.16
N GLY A 111 -7.91 -6.09 -25.92
CA GLY A 111 -7.96 -6.10 -27.37
C GLY A 111 -8.59 -7.38 -27.90
N ASP A 112 -9.91 -7.52 -27.77
CA ASP A 112 -10.72 -8.26 -28.74
C ASP A 112 -11.08 -7.26 -29.84
N GLY A 113 -10.23 -7.20 -30.86
CA GLY A 113 -10.48 -6.41 -32.07
C GLY A 113 -11.64 -6.99 -32.87
N GLU A 114 -12.39 -6.10 -33.52
CA GLU A 114 -13.20 -6.33 -34.74
C GLU A 114 -14.35 -7.35 -34.56
N GLU A 115 -15.64 -7.01 -34.75
CA GLU A 115 -16.25 -6.68 -36.03
C GLU A 115 -17.46 -5.75 -35.81
N ALA A 116 -17.34 -4.51 -36.27
CA ALA A 116 -18.50 -3.73 -36.68
C ALA A 116 -18.61 -3.88 -38.21
N GLY A 117 -19.39 -4.88 -38.63
CA GLY A 117 -19.85 -5.06 -40.00
C GLY A 117 -21.31 -4.64 -40.14
#